data_AF-A0AAJ2ACG1-F1
#
_entry.id   AF-A0AAJ2ACG1-F1
#
_cell.length_a   1.000
_cell.length_b   1.000
_cell.length_c   1.000
_cell.angle_alpha   90.00
_cell.angle_beta   90.00
_cell.angle_gamma   90.00
#
_symmetry.space_group_name_H-M   'P 1'
#
loop_
_entity.id
_entity.type
_entity.pdbx_description
1 polymer ?
#
loop_
_entity_poly.entity_id
_entity_poly.type
_entity_poly.pdbx_seq_one_letter_code
_entity_poly.pdbx_strand_id
1 'polypeptide(L)'
;MIERNLSLIVFFVSATVFSVISHAETKYEAIGNTLKIEDGGRDLRTCKLDEEAIHAVVSFDKSALIVSDTGYVNMRDLKQCSVSDVVHVSHIPEKVGVLSDINLPEGIYVSLDFVTVRPYTWLATVARIASTHNLVSLNGAYIKGKSIKDLQKHSFGGSGDPGTSIIAPSGRYVSPTGDATCSEDSYPGVWDVKENKRVITDQISCSALFSTERN
;
A
#
# COMPACT_ATOMS: atom_id res chain seq x y z
N MET A 1 -65.26 10.94 -46.30
CA MET A 1 -65.22 12.38 -45.98
C MET A 1 -64.60 12.51 -44.62
N ILE A 2 -63.43 13.15 -44.56
CA ILE A 2 -62.49 13.21 -43.43
C ILE A 2 -62.95 14.32 -42.47
N GLU A 3 -62.82 14.11 -41.15
CA GLU A 3 -62.17 15.03 -40.16
C GLU A 3 -62.42 14.54 -38.72
N ARG A 4 -61.38 14.01 -38.05
CA ARG A 4 -60.51 14.64 -37.02
C ARG A 4 -61.00 14.40 -35.58
N ASN A 5 -60.43 13.37 -34.94
CA ASN A 5 -60.30 13.28 -33.50
C ASN A 5 -58.81 13.46 -33.16
N LEU A 6 -58.46 14.59 -32.54
CA LEU A 6 -57.10 14.88 -32.06
C LEU A 6 -57.00 14.43 -30.60
N SER A 7 -56.34 13.31 -30.34
CA SER A 7 -55.91 12.92 -28.99
C SER A 7 -54.59 13.61 -28.65
N LEU A 8 -54.59 14.38 -27.56
CA LEU A 8 -53.39 14.88 -26.89
C LEU A 8 -52.52 13.70 -26.42
N ILE A 9 -51.26 13.65 -26.84
CA ILE A 9 -50.24 12.78 -26.23
C ILE A 9 -49.37 13.66 -25.33
N VAL A 10 -49.45 13.41 -24.02
CA VAL A 10 -48.58 14.02 -23.01
C VAL A 10 -47.36 13.11 -22.85
N PHE A 11 -46.17 13.59 -23.24
CA PHE A 11 -44.91 12.91 -22.97
C PHE A 11 -44.41 13.27 -21.57
N PHE A 12 -44.41 12.31 -20.65
CA PHE A 12 -43.66 12.39 -19.40
C PHE A 12 -42.21 11.96 -19.65
N VAL A 13 -41.28 12.92 -19.63
CA VAL A 13 -39.84 12.64 -19.58
C VAL A 13 -39.44 12.56 -18.12
N SER A 14 -39.30 11.35 -17.58
CA SER A 14 -38.78 11.14 -16.23
C SER A 14 -37.26 11.16 -16.26
N ALA A 15 -36.65 12.23 -15.77
CA ALA A 15 -35.21 12.34 -15.58
C ALA A 15 -34.78 11.47 -14.39
N THR A 16 -34.08 10.37 -14.64
CA THR A 16 -33.40 9.60 -13.60
C THR A 16 -32.07 10.28 -13.26
N VAL A 17 -32.03 10.94 -12.11
CA VAL A 17 -30.79 11.45 -11.51
C VAL A 17 -30.03 10.26 -10.91
N PHE A 18 -28.89 9.91 -11.50
CA PHE A 18 -27.95 8.97 -10.89
C PHE A 18 -27.20 9.71 -9.77
N SER A 19 -27.58 9.46 -8.52
CA SER A 19 -26.78 9.87 -7.36
C SER A 19 -25.54 8.98 -7.28
N VAL A 20 -24.38 9.55 -7.61
CA VAL A 20 -23.08 8.91 -7.36
C VAL A 20 -22.85 8.94 -5.85
N ILE A 21 -22.91 7.78 -5.20
CA ILE A 21 -22.55 7.66 -3.78
C ILE A 21 -21.02 7.77 -3.72
N SER A 22 -20.52 8.96 -3.36
CA SER A 22 -19.11 9.13 -2.98
C SER A 22 -18.91 8.48 -1.61
N HIS A 23 -18.28 7.30 -1.57
CA HIS A 23 -17.80 6.73 -0.32
C HIS A 23 -16.60 7.56 0.13
N ALA A 24 -16.80 8.37 1.17
CA ALA A 24 -15.73 9.17 1.73
C ALA A 24 -14.69 8.28 2.41
N GLU A 25 -13.43 8.45 2.02
CA GLU A 25 -12.27 7.68 2.47
C GLU A 25 -11.93 8.00 3.94
N THR A 26 -11.54 6.98 4.72
CA THR A 26 -11.08 7.16 6.10
C THR A 26 -9.70 7.81 6.11
N LYS A 27 -9.53 8.88 6.89
CA LYS A 27 -8.24 9.56 7.06
C LYS A 27 -7.63 9.26 8.42
N TYR A 28 -6.29 9.20 8.45
CA TYR A 28 -5.50 8.96 9.65
C TYR A 28 -4.50 10.10 9.84
N GLU A 29 -4.38 10.60 11.05
CA GLU A 29 -3.41 11.63 11.43
C GLU A 29 -2.70 11.21 12.72
N ALA A 30 -1.37 11.19 12.70
CA ALA A 30 -0.54 10.87 13.86
C ALA A 30 -0.11 12.15 14.60
N ILE A 31 -0.30 12.17 15.93
CA ILE A 31 0.07 13.28 16.82
C ILE A 31 0.69 12.69 18.08
N GLY A 32 2.03 12.56 18.10
CA GLY A 32 2.73 11.87 19.19
C GLY A 32 2.23 10.44 19.33
N ASN A 33 1.79 10.03 20.52
CA ASN A 33 1.22 8.70 20.76
C ASN A 33 -0.30 8.60 20.48
N THR A 34 -0.85 9.50 19.67
CA THR A 34 -2.29 9.55 19.41
C THR A 34 -2.57 9.50 17.91
N LEU A 35 -3.52 8.65 17.51
CA LEU A 35 -4.06 8.60 16.15
C LEU A 35 -5.46 9.22 16.14
N LYS A 36 -5.65 10.24 15.31
CA LYS A 36 -6.98 10.72 14.94
C LYS A 36 -7.44 10.00 13.68
N ILE A 37 -8.66 9.49 13.71
CA ILE A 37 -9.26 8.75 12.60
C ILE A 37 -10.58 9.43 12.25
N GLU A 38 -10.69 9.90 11.00
CA GLU A 38 -11.89 10.54 10.46
C GLU A 38 -12.55 9.61 9.46
N ASP A 39 -13.69 9.03 9.84
CA ASP A 39 -14.49 8.21 8.94
C ASP A 39 -15.50 9.07 8.19
N GLY A 40 -15.32 9.16 6.88
CA GLY A 40 -16.30 9.72 5.97
C GLY A 40 -16.72 11.17 6.28
N GLY A 41 -15.84 11.94 6.91
CA GLY A 41 -16.04 13.36 7.25
C GLY A 41 -16.98 13.64 8.42
N ARG A 42 -17.36 12.61 9.21
CA ARG A 42 -18.41 12.74 10.23
C ARG A 42 -18.04 12.18 11.58
N ASP A 43 -17.40 11.01 11.62
CA ASP A 43 -17.03 10.37 12.88
C ASP A 43 -15.54 10.53 13.13
N LEU A 44 -15.21 11.34 14.14
CA LEU A 44 -13.85 11.49 14.63
C LEU A 44 -13.66 10.59 15.85
N ARG A 45 -12.78 9.59 15.72
CA ARG A 45 -12.30 8.80 16.86
C ARG A 45 -10.82 9.05 17.10
N THR A 46 -10.42 8.80 18.33
CA THR A 46 -9.04 8.95 18.78
C THR A 46 -8.58 7.64 19.39
N CYS A 47 -7.50 7.06 18.88
CA CYS A 47 -6.83 5.91 19.48
C CYS A 47 -5.53 6.39 20.16
N LYS A 48 -5.24 5.85 21.35
CA LYS A 48 -3.95 6.02 21.98
C LYS A 48 -3.04 4.84 21.63
N LEU A 49 -1.80 5.12 21.29
CA LEU A 49 -0.74 4.14 21.07
C LEU A 49 0.16 4.05 22.31
N ASP A 50 0.82 2.91 22.48
CA ASP A 50 1.87 2.75 23.50
C ASP A 50 3.22 3.34 23.08
N GLU A 51 3.39 3.67 21.80
CA GLU A 51 4.56 4.34 21.23
C GLU A 51 4.18 5.60 20.44
N GLU A 52 5.15 6.47 20.16
CA GLU A 52 4.93 7.63 19.30
C GLU A 52 4.81 7.23 17.83
N ALA A 53 3.78 7.75 17.17
CA ALA A 53 3.62 7.67 15.73
C ALA A 53 4.16 8.94 15.07
N ILE A 54 5.06 8.73 14.10
CA ILE A 54 5.61 9.78 13.23
C ILE A 54 5.03 9.70 11.80
N HIS A 55 4.38 8.58 11.47
CA HIS A 55 3.69 8.33 10.20
C HIS A 55 2.23 7.95 10.44
N ALA A 56 1.42 8.03 9.39
CA ALA A 56 0.03 7.54 9.39
C ALA A 56 -0.32 7.03 7.99
N VAL A 57 0.37 5.97 7.55
CA VAL A 57 0.26 5.45 6.18
C VAL A 57 -0.42 4.10 6.19
N VAL A 58 -1.52 3.96 5.44
CA VAL A 58 -2.24 2.68 5.33
C VAL A 58 -1.50 1.76 4.38
N SER A 59 -1.31 0.49 4.76
CA SER A 59 -0.72 -0.52 3.87
C SER A 59 -1.58 -0.73 2.62
N PHE A 60 -0.97 -1.19 1.52
CA PHE A 60 -1.70 -1.30 0.24
C PHE A 60 -2.93 -2.22 0.34
N ASP A 61 -2.81 -3.32 1.07
CA ASP A 61 -3.89 -4.27 1.33
C ASP A 61 -4.88 -3.82 2.43
N LYS A 62 -4.62 -2.66 3.06
CA LYS A 62 -5.40 -2.05 4.15
C LYS A 62 -5.42 -2.89 5.43
N SER A 63 -4.50 -3.82 5.60
CA SER A 63 -4.43 -4.66 6.80
C SER A 63 -3.75 -3.97 7.97
N ALA A 64 -2.89 -2.97 7.72
CA ALA A 64 -2.14 -2.27 8.75
C ALA A 64 -2.10 -0.75 8.53
N LEU A 65 -1.79 -0.03 9.59
CA LEU A 65 -1.33 1.36 9.56
C LEU A 65 0.16 1.39 9.94
N ILE A 66 1.01 1.89 9.06
CA ILE A 66 2.43 2.14 9.31
C ILE A 66 2.55 3.46 10.07
N VAL A 67 3.17 3.39 11.24
CA VAL A 67 3.21 4.49 12.23
C VAL A 67 4.62 5.00 12.53
N SER A 68 5.65 4.23 12.18
CA SER A 68 7.06 4.64 12.27
C SER A 68 7.89 3.91 11.21
N ASP A 69 9.20 4.16 11.16
CA ASP A 69 10.09 3.55 10.17
C ASP A 69 10.14 2.01 10.27
N THR A 70 9.74 1.41 11.39
CA THR A 70 9.63 -0.05 11.54
C THR A 70 8.32 -0.50 12.18
N GLY A 71 7.54 0.45 12.72
CA GLY A 71 6.36 0.20 13.51
C GLY A 71 5.08 0.23 12.68
N TYR A 72 4.17 -0.68 12.99
CA TYR A 72 2.84 -0.78 12.39
C TYR A 72 1.81 -1.21 13.43
N VAL A 73 0.55 -0.92 13.13
CA VAL A 73 -0.61 -1.31 13.94
C VAL A 73 -1.58 -2.11 13.06
N ASN A 74 -2.15 -3.18 13.60
CA ASN A 74 -3.19 -3.93 12.89
C ASN A 74 -4.46 -3.08 12.76
N MET A 75 -5.00 -2.99 11.54
CA MET A 75 -6.19 -2.17 11.28
C MET A 75 -7.43 -2.66 12.06
N ARG A 76 -7.47 -3.92 12.48
CA ARG A 76 -8.55 -4.45 13.34
C ARG A 76 -8.53 -3.83 14.73
N ASP A 77 -7.35 -3.58 15.28
CA ASP A 77 -7.20 -3.01 16.62
C ASP A 77 -7.61 -1.53 16.62
N LEU A 78 -7.33 -0.80 15.53
CA LEU A 78 -7.78 0.58 15.35
C LEU A 78 -9.30 0.72 15.18
N LYS A 79 -9.96 -0.27 14.58
CA LYS A 79 -11.43 -0.28 14.44
C LYS A 79 -12.17 -0.47 15.76
N GLN A 80 -11.52 -1.10 16.72
CA GLN A 80 -12.09 -1.42 18.03
C GLN A 80 -11.59 -0.49 19.14
N CYS A 81 -10.67 0.42 18.82
CA CYS A 81 -10.04 1.26 19.82
C CYS A 81 -11.07 2.16 20.52
N SER A 82 -10.91 2.31 21.83
CA SER A 82 -11.62 3.29 22.64
C SER A 82 -10.62 4.25 23.28
N VAL A 83 -11.11 5.36 23.84
CA VAL A 83 -10.27 6.36 24.50
C VAL A 83 -9.50 5.78 25.72
N SER A 84 -10.01 4.70 26.32
CA SER A 84 -9.37 4.02 27.45
C SER A 84 -8.35 2.95 27.05
N ASP A 85 -8.40 2.48 25.80
CA ASP A 85 -7.54 1.39 25.35
C ASP A 85 -6.26 1.93 24.73
N VAL A 86 -5.13 1.31 25.09
CA VAL A 86 -3.84 1.58 24.47
C VAL A 86 -3.61 0.51 23.43
N VAL A 87 -3.49 0.92 22.16
CA VAL A 87 -3.22 0.03 21.03
C VAL A 87 -1.72 -0.19 20.93
N HIS A 88 -1.32 -1.46 20.84
CA HIS A 88 0.07 -1.86 20.78
C HIS A 88 0.66 -1.65 19.37
N VAL A 89 1.83 -1.01 19.30
CA VAL A 89 2.63 -0.91 18.07
C VAL A 89 3.50 -2.16 17.94
N SER A 90 3.32 -2.89 16.83
CA SER A 90 4.17 -4.01 16.45
C SER A 90 5.30 -3.56 15.52
N HIS A 91 6.39 -4.31 15.44
CA HIS A 91 7.56 -3.93 14.66
C HIS A 91 8.00 -5.03 13.70
N ILE A 92 8.51 -4.64 12.53
CA ILE A 92 9.38 -5.52 11.73
C ILE A 92 10.73 -5.69 12.44
N PRO A 93 11.55 -6.71 12.11
CA PRO A 93 12.78 -6.97 12.82
C PRO A 93 13.79 -5.83 12.66
N GLU A 94 14.64 -5.62 13.66
CA GLU A 94 15.74 -4.66 13.55
C GLU A 94 16.73 -5.02 12.42
N LYS A 95 17.54 -4.04 12.01
CA LYS A 95 18.60 -4.16 10.98
C LYS A 95 18.06 -4.44 9.58
N VAL A 96 16.89 -3.89 9.30
CA VAL A 96 16.30 -3.74 7.97
C VAL A 96 16.03 -2.27 7.71
N GLY A 97 15.82 -1.90 6.46
CA GLY A 97 15.49 -0.52 6.07
C GLY A 97 14.12 -0.04 6.56
N VAL A 98 13.69 1.11 6.03
CA VAL A 98 12.40 1.75 6.38
C VAL A 98 11.24 0.88 5.85
N LEU A 99 10.29 0.55 6.72
CA LEU A 99 9.05 -0.15 6.38
C LEU A 99 8.27 0.66 5.36
N SER A 100 8.15 0.11 4.15
CA SER A 100 7.46 0.77 3.05
C SER A 100 6.06 0.21 2.84
N ASP A 101 5.86 -1.11 2.94
CA ASP A 101 4.54 -1.71 2.92
C ASP A 101 4.50 -3.05 3.68
N ILE A 102 3.31 -3.48 4.08
CA ILE A 102 3.09 -4.71 4.84
C ILE A 102 1.74 -5.35 4.51
N ASN A 103 1.73 -6.66 4.32
CA ASN A 103 0.51 -7.45 4.14
C ASN A 103 0.43 -8.45 5.31
N LEU A 104 -0.36 -8.13 6.33
CA LEU A 104 -0.50 -8.94 7.54
C LEU A 104 -1.14 -10.32 7.26
N PRO A 105 -2.21 -10.44 6.45
CA PRO A 105 -2.77 -11.74 6.09
C PRO A 105 -1.75 -12.72 5.51
N GLU A 106 -0.85 -12.22 4.65
CA GLU A 106 0.18 -13.02 3.99
C GLU A 106 1.51 -13.04 4.77
N GLY A 107 1.60 -12.32 5.89
CA GLY A 107 2.76 -12.32 6.78
C GLY A 107 4.04 -11.83 6.11
N ILE A 108 3.95 -10.87 5.18
CA ILE A 108 5.05 -10.37 4.36
C ILE A 108 5.15 -8.85 4.48
N TYR A 109 6.36 -8.30 4.40
CA TYR A 109 6.61 -6.87 4.37
C TYR A 109 7.69 -6.52 3.34
N VAL A 110 7.72 -5.24 2.98
CA VAL A 110 8.77 -4.64 2.15
C VAL A 110 9.39 -3.49 2.92
N SER A 111 10.72 -3.49 3.05
CA SER A 111 11.49 -2.36 3.57
C SER A 111 12.49 -1.85 2.55
N LEU A 112 12.84 -0.57 2.66
CA LEU A 112 13.75 0.12 1.75
C LEU A 112 15.04 0.51 2.47
N ASP A 113 16.14 -0.10 2.04
CA ASP A 113 17.49 0.11 2.55
C ASP A 113 18.16 1.25 1.79
N PHE A 114 18.52 2.32 2.51
CA PHE A 114 19.18 3.49 1.95
C PHE A 114 20.59 3.18 1.44
N VAL A 115 20.94 3.66 0.24
CA VAL A 115 22.24 3.35 -0.39
C VAL A 115 23.08 4.59 -0.69
N THR A 116 22.54 5.59 -1.39
CA THR A 116 23.30 6.79 -1.80
C THR A 116 22.48 8.04 -1.66
N VAL A 117 23.14 9.18 -1.43
CA VAL A 117 22.50 10.50 -1.23
C VAL A 117 22.30 11.31 -2.53
N ARG A 118 23.00 10.99 -3.63
CA ARG A 118 22.95 11.77 -4.89
C ARG A 118 23.20 10.91 -6.14
N PRO A 119 22.16 10.41 -6.83
CA PRO A 119 20.74 10.52 -6.45
C PRO A 119 20.43 9.72 -5.17
N TYR A 120 19.29 10.01 -4.54
CA TYR A 120 18.75 9.14 -3.49
C TYR A 120 18.39 7.79 -4.10
N THR A 121 19.02 6.73 -3.61
CA THR A 121 18.76 5.38 -4.09
C THR A 121 18.60 4.37 -2.98
N TRP A 122 17.83 3.33 -3.29
CA TRP A 122 17.32 2.35 -2.34
C TRP A 122 17.50 0.95 -2.89
N LEU A 123 17.52 -0.02 -1.98
CA LEU A 123 17.36 -1.44 -2.28
C LEU A 123 16.16 -1.95 -1.47
N ALA A 124 15.42 -2.90 -2.02
CA ALA A 124 14.28 -3.46 -1.32
C ALA A 124 14.61 -4.78 -0.64
N THR A 125 14.12 -4.94 0.57
CA THR A 125 14.06 -6.21 1.28
C THR A 125 12.61 -6.66 1.33
N VAL A 126 12.29 -7.79 0.70
CA VAL A 126 10.96 -8.42 0.79
C VAL A 126 11.09 -9.61 1.72
N ALA A 127 10.46 -9.58 2.89
CA ALA A 127 10.67 -10.61 3.91
C ALA A 127 9.41 -10.96 4.69
N ARG A 128 9.46 -12.05 5.44
CA ARG A 128 8.40 -12.41 6.40
C ARG A 128 8.50 -11.51 7.62
N ILE A 129 7.39 -11.10 8.23
CA ILE A 129 7.32 -10.13 9.35
C ILE A 129 8.26 -10.44 10.52
N ALA A 130 8.64 -11.70 10.75
CA ALA A 130 9.58 -12.11 11.81
C ALA A 130 11.00 -12.45 11.31
N SER A 131 11.37 -12.04 10.09
CA SER A 131 12.62 -12.42 9.44
C SER A 131 13.27 -11.24 8.74
N THR A 132 14.59 -11.20 8.75
CA THR A 132 15.41 -10.29 7.94
C THR A 132 15.88 -10.95 6.64
N HIS A 133 15.44 -12.18 6.35
CA HIS A 133 15.83 -12.90 5.16
C HIS A 133 15.02 -12.43 3.95
N ASN A 134 15.70 -11.84 2.98
CA ASN A 134 15.09 -11.44 1.72
C ASN A 134 14.63 -12.67 0.94
N LEU A 135 13.35 -12.68 0.58
CA LEU A 135 12.69 -13.74 -0.19
C LEU A 135 13.06 -13.70 -1.67
N VAL A 136 13.60 -12.57 -2.14
CA VAL A 136 14.04 -12.38 -3.51
C VAL A 136 15.54 -12.10 -3.61
N SER A 137 16.12 -12.46 -4.74
CA SER A 137 17.52 -12.20 -5.10
C SER A 137 17.65 -11.53 -6.47
N LEU A 138 16.75 -10.56 -6.71
CA LEU A 138 16.65 -9.79 -7.95
C LEU A 138 17.47 -8.49 -7.90
N ASN A 139 17.77 -7.92 -9.07
CA ASN A 139 18.31 -6.56 -9.14
C ASN A 139 17.28 -5.57 -8.56
N GLY A 140 17.74 -4.61 -7.77
CA GLY A 140 16.87 -3.77 -6.94
C GLY A 140 16.68 -4.31 -5.52
N ALA A 141 16.96 -5.60 -5.27
CA ALA A 141 16.83 -6.18 -3.95
C ALA A 141 18.14 -6.06 -3.14
N TYR A 142 18.04 -5.94 -1.82
CA TYR A 142 19.20 -6.08 -0.94
C TYR A 142 19.63 -7.55 -0.91
N ILE A 143 20.82 -7.85 -1.44
CA ILE A 143 21.38 -9.20 -1.48
C ILE A 143 22.56 -9.28 -0.52
N LYS A 144 22.36 -10.01 0.59
CA LYS A 144 23.39 -10.23 1.60
C LYS A 144 24.67 -10.81 0.99
N GLY A 145 25.82 -10.26 1.36
CA GLY A 145 27.14 -10.72 0.91
C GLY A 145 27.62 -10.15 -0.43
N LYS A 146 26.80 -9.35 -1.13
CA LYS A 146 27.27 -8.55 -2.27
C LYS A 146 28.13 -7.38 -1.80
N SER A 147 29.07 -6.96 -2.65
CA SER A 147 29.87 -5.77 -2.37
C SER A 147 29.00 -4.52 -2.39
N ILE A 148 29.38 -3.48 -1.64
CA ILE A 148 28.66 -2.20 -1.64
C ILE A 148 28.54 -1.64 -3.06
N LYS A 149 29.58 -1.79 -3.89
CA LYS A 149 29.57 -1.37 -5.29
C LYS A 149 28.53 -2.11 -6.13
N ASP A 150 28.38 -3.42 -5.91
CA ASP A 150 27.37 -4.23 -6.61
C ASP A 150 25.95 -3.89 -6.15
N LEU A 151 25.78 -3.60 -4.86
CA LEU A 151 24.52 -3.15 -4.28
C LEU A 151 24.12 -1.78 -4.85
N GLN A 152 25.05 -0.83 -4.88
CA GLN A 152 24.87 0.50 -5.49
C GLN A 152 24.54 0.45 -6.98
N LYS A 153 25.15 -0.48 -7.72
CA LYS A 153 24.88 -0.62 -9.16
C LYS A 153 23.42 -1.00 -9.44
N HIS A 154 22.80 -1.73 -8.54
CA HIS A 154 21.43 -2.23 -8.69
C HIS A 154 20.44 -1.49 -7.79
N SER A 155 20.79 -0.38 -7.16
CA SER A 155 19.82 0.43 -6.44
C SER A 155 18.88 1.17 -7.40
N PHE A 156 17.72 1.58 -6.91
CA PHE A 156 16.71 2.32 -7.67
C PHE A 156 16.35 3.63 -6.97
N GLY A 157 15.87 4.62 -7.74
CA GLY A 157 15.44 5.91 -7.19
C GLY A 157 14.06 5.86 -6.56
N GLY A 158 13.72 6.88 -5.77
CA GLY A 158 12.41 6.98 -5.08
C GLY A 158 12.54 7.82 -3.82
N SER A 159 11.42 8.07 -3.13
CA SER A 159 11.44 8.78 -1.85
C SER A 159 11.99 7.91 -0.73
N GLY A 160 11.67 6.61 -0.72
CA GLY A 160 12.03 5.70 0.36
C GLY A 160 11.10 5.78 1.57
N ASP A 161 10.03 6.58 1.47
CA ASP A 161 9.07 6.82 2.54
C ASP A 161 8.13 5.62 2.72
N PRO A 162 7.46 5.50 3.89
CA PRO A 162 6.33 4.60 4.07
C PRO A 162 5.27 4.80 2.98
N GLY A 163 4.73 3.70 2.46
CA GLY A 163 3.75 3.68 1.36
C GLY A 163 4.36 3.81 -0.03
N THR A 164 5.69 3.88 -0.17
CA THR A 164 6.34 3.93 -1.49
C THR A 164 6.20 2.61 -2.23
N SER A 165 6.48 1.48 -1.59
CA SER A 165 6.28 0.16 -2.18
C SER A 165 4.83 -0.28 -2.08
N ILE A 166 4.44 -1.26 -2.91
CA ILE A 166 3.15 -1.95 -2.75
C ILE A 166 3.33 -3.47 -2.83
N ILE A 167 2.62 -4.18 -1.96
CA ILE A 167 2.49 -5.63 -1.94
C ILE A 167 1.07 -5.96 -2.41
N ALA A 168 0.96 -6.81 -3.44
CA ALA A 168 -0.33 -7.28 -3.90
C ALA A 168 -1.12 -7.95 -2.77
N PRO A 169 -2.47 -7.91 -2.78
CA PRO A 169 -3.28 -8.58 -1.75
C PRO A 169 -2.99 -10.08 -1.62
N SER A 170 -2.58 -10.72 -2.71
CA SER A 170 -2.16 -12.14 -2.73
C SER A 170 -0.80 -12.40 -2.07
N GLY A 171 -0.05 -11.36 -1.68
CA GLY A 171 1.30 -11.46 -1.12
C GLY A 171 2.38 -11.97 -2.10
N ARG A 172 1.99 -12.37 -3.31
CA ARG A 172 2.89 -12.96 -4.31
C ARG A 172 3.67 -11.93 -5.10
N TYR A 173 3.08 -10.76 -5.34
CA TYR A 173 3.66 -9.74 -6.20
C TYR A 173 4.02 -8.49 -5.40
N VAL A 174 5.17 -7.90 -5.71
CA VAL A 174 5.67 -6.70 -5.06
C VAL A 174 6.14 -5.71 -6.12
N SER A 175 5.75 -4.45 -5.98
CA SER A 175 6.40 -3.33 -6.68
C SER A 175 7.21 -2.50 -5.68
N PRO A 176 8.55 -2.53 -5.72
CA PRO A 176 9.38 -1.75 -4.80
C PRO A 176 9.19 -0.24 -4.91
N THR A 177 8.82 0.27 -6.09
CA THR A 177 8.60 1.71 -6.33
C THR A 177 7.14 2.12 -6.19
N GLY A 178 6.23 1.18 -5.97
CA GLY A 178 4.80 1.46 -5.93
C GLY A 178 4.13 1.46 -7.31
N ASP A 179 4.91 1.64 -8.37
CA ASP A 179 4.38 1.63 -9.73
C ASP A 179 4.01 0.21 -10.15
N ALA A 180 2.73 -0.05 -10.39
CA ALA A 180 2.23 -1.32 -10.91
C ALA A 180 2.50 -1.45 -12.43
N THR A 181 3.78 -1.36 -12.83
CA THR A 181 4.22 -1.52 -14.22
C THR A 181 5.08 -2.78 -14.40
N CYS A 182 4.73 -3.53 -15.43
CA CYS A 182 5.40 -4.78 -15.82
C CYS A 182 6.08 -4.64 -17.19
N SER A 183 6.39 -3.41 -17.62
CA SER A 183 7.08 -3.17 -18.88
C SER A 183 8.54 -3.64 -18.83
N GLU A 184 9.11 -3.99 -19.98
CA GLU A 184 10.50 -4.47 -20.04
C GLU A 184 11.53 -3.44 -19.58
N ASP A 185 11.22 -2.15 -19.75
CA ASP A 185 12.05 -0.99 -19.36
C ASP A 185 11.81 -0.53 -17.92
N SER A 186 10.79 -1.06 -17.22
CA SER A 186 10.56 -0.73 -15.81
C SER A 186 11.67 -1.25 -14.91
N TYR A 187 12.26 -0.37 -14.09
CA TYR A 187 13.28 -0.76 -13.13
C TYR A 187 12.94 -0.23 -11.72
N PRO A 188 12.88 -1.10 -10.70
CA PRO A 188 13.10 -2.56 -10.74
C PRO A 188 11.89 -3.37 -11.26
N GLY A 189 10.75 -2.71 -11.51
CA GLY A 189 9.50 -3.31 -11.98
C GLY A 189 8.79 -4.16 -10.92
N VAL A 190 7.76 -4.88 -11.33
CA VAL A 190 7.02 -5.81 -10.46
C VAL A 190 7.74 -7.16 -10.35
N TRP A 191 7.83 -7.68 -9.13
CA TRP A 191 8.46 -8.97 -8.83
C TRP A 191 7.42 -10.03 -8.48
N ASP A 192 7.59 -11.24 -9.01
CA ASP A 192 6.95 -12.46 -8.49
C ASP A 192 7.86 -13.04 -7.41
N VAL A 193 7.49 -12.86 -6.15
CA VAL A 193 8.29 -13.26 -4.98
C VAL A 193 8.49 -14.77 -4.95
N LYS A 194 7.46 -15.54 -5.34
CA LYS A 194 7.50 -17.00 -5.31
C LYS A 194 8.45 -17.55 -6.37
N GLU A 195 8.37 -17.00 -7.59
CA GLU A 195 9.17 -17.45 -8.73
C GLU A 195 10.53 -16.76 -8.80
N ASN A 196 10.79 -15.79 -7.92
CA ASN A 196 12.00 -14.99 -7.86
C ASN A 196 12.39 -14.42 -9.24
N LYS A 197 11.44 -13.75 -9.90
CA LYS A 197 11.61 -13.15 -11.25
C LYS A 197 10.83 -11.85 -11.39
N ARG A 198 11.27 -10.98 -12.30
CA ARG A 198 10.47 -9.82 -12.73
C ARG A 198 9.29 -10.29 -13.58
N VAL A 199 8.12 -9.71 -13.36
CA VAL A 199 6.92 -9.94 -14.16
C VAL A 199 6.98 -9.04 -15.38
N ILE A 200 6.86 -9.64 -16.57
CA ILE A 200 6.75 -8.91 -17.84
C ILE A 200 5.43 -9.28 -18.49
N THR A 201 4.53 -8.30 -18.61
CA THR A 201 3.20 -8.47 -19.21
C THR A 201 2.61 -7.11 -19.58
N ASP A 202 1.49 -7.09 -20.30
CA ASP A 202 0.75 -5.87 -20.60
C ASP A 202 0.22 -5.18 -19.33
N GLN A 203 -0.05 -3.87 -19.44
CA GLN A 203 -0.45 -3.04 -18.30
C GLN A 203 -1.77 -3.51 -17.65
N ILE A 204 -2.70 -4.08 -18.42
CA ILE A 204 -4.00 -4.53 -17.88
C ILE A 204 -3.77 -5.74 -16.98
N SER A 205 -3.03 -6.73 -17.48
CA SER A 205 -2.65 -7.91 -16.71
C SER A 205 -1.81 -7.54 -15.49
N CYS A 206 -0.91 -6.57 -15.61
CA CYS A 206 -0.06 -6.11 -14.50
C CYS A 206 -0.88 -5.44 -13.39
N SER A 207 -1.74 -4.49 -13.74
CA SER A 207 -2.61 -3.81 -12.78
C SER A 207 -3.55 -4.78 -12.06
N ALA A 208 -4.02 -5.82 -12.76
CA ALA A 208 -4.89 -6.84 -12.17
C ALA A 208 -4.22 -7.62 -11.01
N LEU A 209 -2.88 -7.71 -10.98
CA LEU A 209 -2.15 -8.35 -9.88
C LEU A 209 -2.34 -7.64 -8.54
N PHE A 210 -2.64 -6.34 -8.58
CA PHE A 210 -2.79 -5.46 -7.42
C PHE A 210 -4.25 -5.06 -7.16
N SER A 211 -5.21 -5.69 -7.85
CA SER A 211 -6.63 -5.43 -7.58
C SER A 211 -7.00 -5.85 -6.16
N THR A 212 -7.66 -4.95 -5.43
CA THR A 212 -8.16 -5.19 -4.07
C THR A 212 -9.61 -5.66 -4.05
N GLU A 213 -10.26 -5.73 -5.22
CA GLU A 213 -11.59 -6.34 -5.36
C GLU A 213 -11.44 -7.85 -5.36
N ARG A 214 -11.97 -8.49 -4.32
CA ARG A 214 -12.04 -9.96 -4.24
C ARG A 214 -13.01 -10.47 -5.31
N ASN A 215 -12.52 -11.24 -6.27
CA ASN A 215 -13.33 -12.20 -7.03
C ASN A 215 -13.77 -13.35 -6.12
#